data_AF-A0A428N190-F1
#
_entry.id   AF-A0A428N190-F1
#
_cell.length_a   1.000
_cell.length_b   1.000
_cell.length_c   1.000
_cell.angle_alpha   90.00
_cell.angle_beta   90.00
_cell.angle_gamma   90.00
#
_symmetry.space_group_name_H-M   'P 1'
#
loop_
_entity.id
_entity.type
_entity.pdbx_description
1 polymer ?
#
loop_
_entity_poly.entity_id
_entity_poly.type
_entity_poly.pdbx_seq_one_letter_code
_entity_poly.pdbx_strand_id
1 'polypeptide(L)'
;MIYIVLYSALVLMYGGTLFTDSGVLTYLTGLIALTSVVVSFPKAKRLYQISAAIFLCIAFVLAMAEGISIFHYPYYMTSMVMLIMMFFVLPFINSVIIVGRYDQKVNKLLQTNISHLGQLYQRASMVSFLLGTFLNISTLPLVVSVLKRNLKEHATQLSARFITSAMLRGYALCLVWSPMEVLVAISVDITGVGYLELLPLLLFFSFTFLMITLWTGRRYQTYPLTNSAGDVKMVEVYKKIASLFFFLILFISLIIGLNGLLDVSFLETVALVIIPYSFLWALVIKRIRSFLVYGLRTWKARTSSLQNYIVLFLSVGFFISILEESVWIEYLQYPFLFLENIPVLLFFSIQVLFLGLAMVGFHPIVTITLAGEMVQPLLGSITPMGTAIVLITSGLSTVMAGPFNISVSLTGMLLHQNPYRVSLVNLGFAFLFSSGGTVLALILQYM
;
A
#
# COMPACT_ATOMS: atom_id res chain seq x y z
N MET A 1 -20.23 11.20 14.74
CA MET A 1 -21.15 10.13 14.30
C MET A 1 -21.43 10.17 12.81
N ILE A 2 -21.72 11.33 12.21
CA ILE A 2 -22.06 11.45 10.78
C ILE A 2 -21.13 10.71 9.80
N TYR A 3 -19.80 10.85 9.93
CA TYR A 3 -18.83 10.16 9.06
C TYR A 3 -18.94 8.64 9.12
N ILE A 4 -19.13 8.09 10.32
CA ILE A 4 -19.21 6.64 10.50
C ILE A 4 -20.45 6.11 9.79
N VAL A 5 -21.60 6.77 9.96
CA VAL A 5 -22.85 6.38 9.30
C VAL A 5 -22.71 6.49 7.79
N LEU A 6 -22.21 7.63 7.31
CA LEU A 6 -22.10 7.91 5.88
C LEU A 6 -21.12 6.95 5.18
N TYR A 7 -19.94 6.72 5.75
CA TYR A 7 -18.95 5.81 5.16
C TYR A 7 -19.37 4.35 5.27
N SER A 8 -20.06 3.97 6.35
CA SER A 8 -20.62 2.61 6.45
C SER A 8 -21.71 2.40 5.41
N ALA A 9 -22.59 3.39 5.19
CA ALA A 9 -23.62 3.33 4.15
C ALA A 9 -22.98 3.24 2.76
N LEU A 10 -21.96 4.05 2.47
CA LEU A 10 -21.21 4.00 1.21
C LEU A 10 -20.64 2.60 0.94
N VAL A 11 -19.93 2.04 1.93
CA VAL A 11 -19.28 0.73 1.80
C VAL A 11 -20.30 -0.41 1.71
N LEU A 12 -21.39 -0.36 2.47
CA LEU A 12 -22.43 -1.39 2.42
C LEU A 12 -23.21 -1.36 1.10
N MET A 13 -23.55 -0.17 0.57
CA MET A 13 -24.24 -0.06 -0.70
C MET A 13 -23.34 -0.49 -1.87
N TYR A 14 -22.07 -0.07 -1.85
CA TYR A 14 -21.10 -0.53 -2.84
C TYR A 14 -20.83 -2.03 -2.74
N GLY A 15 -20.73 -2.60 -1.54
CA GLY A 15 -20.65 -4.05 -1.37
C GLY A 15 -21.86 -4.80 -1.95
N GLY A 16 -23.04 -4.16 -1.96
CA GLY A 16 -24.23 -4.67 -2.63
C GLY A 16 -24.12 -4.63 -4.16
N THR A 17 -23.53 -3.58 -4.73
CA THR A 17 -23.35 -3.48 -6.20
C THR A 17 -22.44 -4.56 -6.76
N LEU A 18 -21.55 -5.13 -5.94
CA LEU A 18 -20.67 -6.25 -6.37
C LEU A 18 -21.42 -7.54 -6.71
N PHE A 19 -22.66 -7.69 -6.24
CA PHE A 19 -23.46 -8.90 -6.45
C PHE A 19 -24.76 -8.62 -7.23
N THR A 20 -24.96 -7.37 -7.68
CA THR A 20 -26.19 -6.96 -8.36
C THR A 20 -25.88 -5.96 -9.47
N ASP A 21 -26.36 -6.21 -10.68
CA ASP A 21 -26.25 -5.27 -11.82
C ASP A 21 -27.29 -4.13 -11.78
N SER A 22 -27.64 -3.67 -10.57
CA SER A 22 -28.70 -2.67 -10.39
C SER A 22 -28.17 -1.26 -10.60
N GLY A 23 -28.49 -0.64 -11.75
CA GLY A 23 -28.16 0.76 -12.03
C GLY A 23 -28.68 1.74 -10.97
N VAL A 24 -29.84 1.44 -10.36
CA VAL A 24 -30.38 2.23 -9.24
C VAL A 24 -29.47 2.18 -8.02
N LEU A 25 -28.95 0.99 -7.67
CA LEU A 25 -28.06 0.83 -6.53
C LEU A 25 -26.72 1.55 -6.77
N THR A 26 -26.17 1.44 -7.98
CA THR A 26 -24.95 2.16 -8.38
C THR A 26 -25.16 3.67 -8.31
N TYR A 27 -26.29 4.17 -8.82
CA TYR A 27 -26.64 5.59 -8.76
C TYR A 27 -26.74 6.12 -7.32
N LEU A 28 -27.46 5.39 -6.44
CA LEU A 28 -27.59 5.75 -5.04
C LEU A 28 -26.24 5.71 -4.31
N THR A 29 -25.39 4.73 -4.62
CA THR A 29 -24.01 4.65 -4.11
C THR A 29 -23.22 5.89 -4.51
N GLY A 30 -23.34 6.31 -5.76
CA GLY A 30 -22.79 7.55 -6.30
C GLY A 30 -23.22 8.81 -5.57
N LEU A 31 -24.51 8.93 -5.24
CA LEU A 31 -25.04 10.04 -4.45
C LEU A 31 -24.45 10.09 -3.04
N ILE A 32 -24.29 8.92 -2.41
CA ILE A 32 -23.62 8.82 -1.10
C ILE A 32 -22.15 9.17 -1.22
N ALA A 33 -21.47 8.75 -2.29
CA ALA A 33 -20.07 9.10 -2.55
C ALA A 33 -19.89 10.61 -2.70
N LEU A 34 -20.74 11.27 -3.50
CA LEU A 34 -20.76 12.73 -3.65
C LEU A 34 -20.99 13.44 -2.31
N THR A 35 -22.01 13.00 -1.56
CA THR A 35 -22.30 13.53 -0.23
C THR A 35 -21.11 13.34 0.72
N SER A 36 -20.42 12.19 0.61
CA SER A 36 -19.23 11.88 1.39
C SER A 36 -18.10 12.86 1.10
N VAL A 37 -17.87 13.23 -0.16
CA VAL A 37 -16.88 14.25 -0.51
C VAL A 37 -17.25 15.60 0.10
N VAL A 38 -18.48 16.08 -0.11
CA VAL A 38 -18.93 17.40 0.40
C VAL A 38 -18.82 17.50 1.93
N VAL A 39 -19.28 16.49 2.66
CA VAL A 39 -19.25 16.49 4.14
C VAL A 39 -17.82 16.34 4.69
N SER A 40 -16.93 15.68 3.94
CA SER A 40 -15.56 15.41 4.37
C SER A 40 -14.58 16.52 3.99
N PHE A 41 -14.88 17.30 2.94
CA PHE A 41 -14.01 18.33 2.38
C PHE A 41 -13.50 19.31 3.44
N PRO A 42 -14.33 19.89 4.32
CA PRO A 42 -13.86 20.87 5.31
C PRO A 42 -12.91 20.31 6.37
N LYS A 43 -12.95 18.99 6.61
CA LYS A 43 -12.11 18.32 7.63
C LYS A 43 -10.87 17.65 7.05
N ALA A 44 -10.79 17.51 5.74
CA ALA A 44 -9.58 17.01 5.11
C ALA A 44 -8.42 18.00 5.34
N LYS A 45 -7.19 17.48 5.48
CA LYS A 45 -6.00 18.33 5.57
C LYS A 45 -5.82 19.11 4.27
N ARG A 46 -5.17 20.27 4.37
CA ARG A 46 -4.99 21.22 3.26
C ARG A 46 -4.45 20.59 1.97
N LEU A 47 -3.49 19.68 2.08
CA LEU A 47 -2.94 18.95 0.93
C LEU A 47 -4.04 18.20 0.16
N TYR A 48 -4.85 17.40 0.83
CA TYR A 48 -5.93 16.61 0.21
C TYR A 48 -7.04 17.51 -0.34
N GLN A 49 -7.35 18.62 0.33
CA GLN A 49 -8.32 19.60 -0.16
C GLN A 49 -7.86 20.24 -1.47
N ILE A 50 -6.60 20.69 -1.55
CA ILE A 50 -6.05 21.31 -2.75
C ILE A 50 -6.02 20.31 -3.90
N SER A 51 -5.50 19.09 -3.66
CA SER A 51 -5.48 18.05 -4.69
C SER A 51 -6.88 17.70 -5.19
N ALA A 52 -7.83 17.48 -4.28
CA ALA A 52 -9.21 17.19 -4.64
C ALA A 52 -9.87 18.35 -5.41
N ALA A 53 -9.66 19.60 -4.99
CA ALA A 53 -10.17 20.76 -5.71
C ALA A 53 -9.62 20.85 -7.14
N ILE A 54 -8.33 20.54 -7.34
CA ILE A 54 -7.72 20.51 -8.67
C ILE A 54 -8.38 19.41 -9.53
N PHE A 55 -8.46 18.18 -9.03
CA PHE A 55 -9.07 17.08 -9.78
C PHE A 55 -10.55 17.33 -10.09
N LEU A 56 -11.34 17.79 -9.12
CA LEU A 56 -12.75 18.14 -9.33
C LEU A 56 -12.90 19.28 -10.34
N CYS A 57 -12.08 20.33 -10.24
CA CYS A 57 -12.12 21.45 -11.18
C CYS A 57 -11.84 20.99 -12.60
N ILE A 58 -10.78 20.20 -12.81
CA ILE A 58 -10.44 19.65 -14.12
C ILE A 58 -11.57 18.74 -14.61
N ALA A 59 -12.07 17.85 -13.77
CA ALA A 59 -13.18 16.95 -14.10
C ALA A 59 -14.44 17.71 -14.52
N PHE A 60 -14.81 18.79 -13.82
CA PHE A 60 -15.95 19.61 -14.21
C PHE A 60 -15.73 20.33 -15.54
N VAL A 61 -14.53 20.87 -15.79
CA VAL A 61 -14.20 21.49 -17.07
C VAL A 61 -14.28 20.48 -18.22
N LEU A 62 -13.73 19.27 -18.02
CA LEU A 62 -13.81 18.18 -19.00
C LEU A 62 -15.26 17.73 -19.22
N ALA A 63 -16.02 17.50 -18.15
CA ALA A 63 -17.43 17.10 -18.25
C ALA A 63 -18.27 18.14 -18.99
N MET A 64 -17.98 19.44 -18.81
CA MET A 64 -18.63 20.51 -19.56
C MET A 64 -18.21 20.53 -21.04
N ALA A 65 -16.92 20.29 -21.33
CA ALA A 65 -16.41 20.25 -22.69
C ALA A 65 -17.00 19.08 -23.49
N GLU A 66 -17.16 17.92 -22.85
CA GLU A 66 -17.73 16.70 -23.45
C GLU A 66 -19.28 16.67 -23.40
N GLY A 67 -19.92 17.68 -22.80
CA GLY A 67 -21.39 17.75 -22.72
C GLY A 67 -22.04 16.71 -21.80
N ILE A 68 -21.29 16.16 -20.83
CA ILE A 68 -21.78 15.13 -19.90
C ILE A 68 -22.82 15.74 -18.96
N SER A 69 -24.04 15.19 -19.01
CA SER A 69 -25.14 15.62 -18.16
C SER A 69 -24.85 15.40 -16.68
N ILE A 70 -25.18 16.39 -15.84
CA ILE A 70 -25.00 16.34 -14.38
C ILE A 70 -25.70 15.15 -13.72
N PHE A 71 -26.75 14.62 -14.36
CA PHE A 71 -27.45 13.42 -13.89
C PHE A 71 -26.60 12.17 -13.97
N HIS A 72 -25.50 12.14 -14.74
CA HIS A 72 -24.59 10.99 -14.80
C HIS A 72 -23.45 11.07 -13.77
N TYR A 73 -23.21 12.22 -13.16
CA TYR A 73 -22.07 12.40 -12.23
C TYR A 73 -22.05 11.40 -11.08
N PRO A 74 -23.20 10.99 -10.47
CA PRO A 74 -23.18 9.95 -9.45
C PRO A 74 -22.55 8.62 -9.91
N TYR A 75 -22.73 8.21 -11.18
CA TYR A 75 -22.09 6.98 -11.68
C TYR A 75 -20.56 7.10 -11.68
N TYR A 76 -20.03 8.23 -12.13
CA TYR A 76 -18.59 8.48 -12.16
C TYR A 76 -17.96 8.64 -10.76
N MET A 77 -18.78 8.85 -9.71
CA MET A 77 -18.30 8.91 -8.32
C MET A 77 -18.02 7.54 -7.70
N THR A 78 -18.39 6.43 -8.35
CA THR A 78 -18.24 5.08 -7.76
C THR A 78 -16.90 4.39 -8.04
N SER A 79 -16.14 4.86 -9.05
CA SER A 79 -14.94 4.17 -9.57
C SER A 79 -13.86 3.88 -8.52
N MET A 80 -13.73 4.73 -7.51
CA MET A 80 -12.73 4.59 -6.45
C MET A 80 -13.32 4.21 -5.09
N VAL A 81 -14.60 3.79 -5.03
CA VAL A 81 -15.24 3.40 -3.76
C VAL A 81 -14.64 2.08 -3.23
N MET A 82 -14.16 1.19 -4.10
CA MET A 82 -13.45 -0.04 -3.67
C MET A 82 -12.24 0.25 -2.78
N LEU A 83 -11.47 1.29 -3.09
CA LEU A 83 -10.34 1.71 -2.25
C LEU A 83 -10.79 2.16 -0.86
N ILE A 84 -11.93 2.87 -0.79
CA ILE A 84 -12.53 3.30 0.48
C ILE A 84 -13.00 2.08 1.27
N MET A 85 -13.67 1.12 0.62
CA MET A 85 -14.07 -0.15 1.21
C MET A 85 -12.86 -0.91 1.77
N MET A 86 -11.77 -1.00 1.01
CA MET A 86 -10.53 -1.63 1.48
C MET A 86 -9.99 -0.95 2.75
N PHE A 87 -9.83 0.38 2.76
CA PHE A 87 -9.37 1.08 3.97
C PHE A 87 -10.32 0.99 5.15
N PHE A 88 -11.62 0.85 4.89
CA PHE A 88 -12.65 0.65 5.90
C PHE A 88 -12.53 -0.72 6.59
N VAL A 89 -12.10 -1.77 5.88
CA VAL A 89 -11.98 -3.13 6.42
C VAL A 89 -10.59 -3.45 7.01
N LEU A 90 -9.52 -2.78 6.55
CA LEU A 90 -8.15 -2.97 7.07
C LEU A 90 -8.00 -2.90 8.61
N PRO A 91 -8.77 -2.11 9.38
CA PRO A 91 -8.64 -2.09 10.84
C PRO A 91 -8.90 -3.44 11.51
N PHE A 92 -9.73 -4.31 10.91
CA PHE A 92 -10.07 -5.61 11.50
C PHE A 92 -8.86 -6.54 11.51
N ILE A 93 -8.16 -6.69 10.38
CA ILE A 93 -7.00 -7.59 10.35
C ILE A 93 -5.87 -7.07 11.24
N ASN A 94 -5.60 -5.76 11.21
CA ASN A 94 -4.66 -5.10 12.12
C ASN A 94 -4.97 -5.41 13.59
N SER A 95 -6.27 -5.41 13.94
CA SER A 95 -6.73 -5.64 15.31
C SER A 95 -6.47 -7.07 15.79
N VAL A 96 -6.69 -8.09 14.96
CA VAL A 96 -6.44 -9.48 15.39
C VAL A 96 -4.95 -9.74 15.63
N ILE A 97 -4.07 -9.11 14.86
CA ILE A 97 -2.61 -9.23 15.03
C ILE A 97 -2.15 -8.59 16.34
N ILE A 98 -2.63 -7.37 16.63
CA ILE A 98 -2.29 -6.64 17.87
C ILE A 98 -2.87 -7.38 19.09
N VAL A 99 -4.14 -7.79 19.02
CA VAL A 99 -4.80 -8.56 20.09
C VAL A 99 -4.09 -9.91 20.28
N GLY A 100 -3.58 -10.53 19.23
CA GLY A 100 -2.76 -11.75 19.29
C GLY A 100 -1.34 -11.56 19.84
N ARG A 101 -0.92 -10.31 20.08
CA ARG A 101 0.42 -9.88 20.55
C ARG A 101 1.55 -10.37 19.64
N TYR A 102 1.29 -10.50 18.35
CA TYR A 102 2.29 -10.92 17.38
C TYR A 102 3.36 -9.84 17.20
N ASP A 103 2.94 -8.58 17.09
CA ASP A 103 3.78 -7.37 17.07
C ASP A 103 4.80 -7.37 18.22
N GLN A 104 4.36 -7.55 19.46
CA GLN A 104 5.23 -7.49 20.64
C GLN A 104 6.24 -8.63 20.68
N LYS A 105 5.82 -9.85 20.28
CA LYS A 105 6.69 -11.03 20.33
C LYS A 105 7.74 -11.03 19.23
N VAL A 106 7.39 -10.64 18.01
CA VAL A 106 8.35 -10.51 16.90
C VAL A 106 9.35 -9.39 17.19
N ASN A 107 8.93 -8.28 17.78
CA ASN A 107 9.84 -7.19 18.17
C ASN A 107 10.88 -7.58 19.23
N LYS A 108 10.70 -8.70 19.95
CA LYS A 108 11.75 -9.22 20.86
C LYS A 108 13.02 -9.64 20.11
N LEU A 109 12.96 -9.90 18.81
CA LEU A 109 14.15 -10.11 17.97
C LEU A 109 15.12 -8.93 18.02
N LEU A 110 14.64 -7.70 18.27
CA LEU A 110 15.47 -6.51 18.40
C LEU A 110 16.14 -6.37 19.77
N GLN A 111 15.77 -7.22 20.75
CA GLN A 111 16.21 -7.15 22.14
C GLN A 111 17.11 -8.34 22.55
N THR A 112 17.43 -9.21 21.60
CA THR A 112 18.35 -10.34 21.83
C THR A 112 19.81 -9.90 21.80
N ASN A 113 20.75 -10.81 22.10
CA ASN A 113 22.17 -10.47 22.18
C ASN A 113 22.67 -9.94 20.81
N ILE A 114 23.09 -8.67 20.75
CA ILE A 114 23.57 -7.96 19.55
C ILE A 114 24.93 -7.38 19.88
N SER A 115 25.96 -7.78 19.12
CA SER A 115 27.33 -7.31 19.35
C SER A 115 27.70 -6.03 18.58
N HIS A 116 27.00 -5.72 17.48
CA HIS A 116 27.31 -4.55 16.64
C HIS A 116 26.09 -4.04 15.86
N LEU A 117 26.12 -2.79 15.39
CA LEU A 117 25.01 -2.17 14.67
C LEU A 117 24.62 -2.91 13.38
N GLY A 118 25.55 -3.56 12.69
CA GLY A 118 25.22 -4.39 11.52
C GLY A 118 24.20 -5.51 11.80
N GLN A 119 24.30 -6.18 12.96
CA GLN A 119 23.34 -7.21 13.38
C GLN A 119 22.00 -6.57 13.73
N LEU A 120 22.01 -5.41 14.41
CA LEU A 120 20.80 -4.66 14.68
C LEU A 120 20.09 -4.25 13.38
N TYR A 121 20.84 -3.83 12.36
CA TYR A 121 20.29 -3.42 11.07
C TYR A 121 19.57 -4.58 10.39
N GLN A 122 20.21 -5.74 10.36
CA GLN A 122 19.66 -6.96 9.78
C GLN A 122 18.37 -7.39 10.51
N ARG A 123 18.40 -7.39 11.85
CA ARG A 123 17.23 -7.73 12.66
C ARG A 123 16.11 -6.71 12.52
N ALA A 124 16.42 -5.42 12.46
CA ALA A 124 15.46 -4.34 12.22
C ALA A 124 14.77 -4.48 10.86
N SER A 125 15.54 -4.77 9.82
CA SER A 125 15.03 -5.00 8.46
C SER A 125 14.13 -6.23 8.42
N MET A 126 14.54 -7.34 9.06
CA MET A 126 13.74 -8.56 9.15
C MET A 126 12.45 -8.38 9.95
N VAL A 127 12.49 -7.67 11.08
CA VAL A 127 11.29 -7.39 11.87
C VAL A 127 10.33 -6.50 11.10
N SER A 128 10.85 -5.49 10.39
CA SER A 128 10.05 -4.62 9.53
C SER A 128 9.42 -5.41 8.37
N PHE A 129 10.16 -6.35 7.79
CA PHE A 129 9.68 -7.25 6.75
C PHE A 129 8.56 -8.18 7.27
N LEU A 130 8.78 -8.88 8.38
CA LEU A 130 7.81 -9.85 8.92
C LEU A 130 6.53 -9.18 9.43
N LEU A 131 6.65 -8.03 10.10
CA LEU A 131 5.49 -7.34 10.65
C LEU A 131 4.78 -6.48 9.61
N GLY A 132 5.50 -5.98 8.61
CA GLY A 132 4.95 -5.13 7.56
C GLY A 132 3.89 -5.82 6.70
N THR A 133 4.03 -7.14 6.47
CA THR A 133 3.06 -7.94 5.69
C THR A 133 1.63 -7.81 6.21
N PHE A 134 1.48 -7.55 7.51
CA PHE A 134 0.22 -7.65 8.24
C PHE A 134 -0.21 -6.36 8.93
N LEU A 135 0.73 -5.59 9.45
CA LEU A 135 0.46 -4.39 10.26
C LEU A 135 0.68 -3.09 9.48
N ASN A 136 1.14 -3.18 8.23
CA ASN A 136 1.44 -2.06 7.35
C ASN A 136 2.28 -1.02 8.14
N ILE A 137 1.82 0.24 8.20
CA ILE A 137 2.48 1.36 8.91
C ILE A 137 2.50 1.24 10.45
N SER A 138 1.64 0.42 11.06
CA SER A 138 1.37 0.45 12.51
C SER A 138 2.55 0.01 13.39
N THR A 139 3.56 -0.63 12.80
CA THR A 139 4.76 -1.13 13.49
C THR A 139 5.91 -0.13 13.50
N LEU A 140 5.87 0.87 12.62
CA LEU A 140 6.95 1.86 12.48
C LEU A 140 7.27 2.57 13.80
N PRO A 141 6.31 3.11 14.58
CA PRO A 141 6.65 3.81 15.83
C PRO A 141 7.39 2.92 16.84
N LEU A 142 6.97 1.65 16.93
CA LEU A 142 7.56 0.69 17.87
C LEU A 142 9.00 0.34 17.46
N VAL A 143 9.23 0.01 16.19
CA VAL A 143 10.58 -0.30 15.70
C VAL A 143 11.49 0.94 15.84
N VAL A 144 11.03 2.15 15.46
CA VAL A 144 11.82 3.38 15.66
C VAL A 144 12.18 3.58 17.14
N SER A 145 11.23 3.38 18.06
CA SER A 145 11.48 3.57 19.49
C SER A 145 12.57 2.64 20.04
N VAL A 146 12.55 1.36 19.61
CA VAL A 146 13.56 0.38 19.99
C VAL A 146 14.91 0.73 19.38
N LEU A 147 14.95 1.11 18.09
CA LEU A 147 16.20 1.47 17.43
C LEU A 147 16.81 2.75 18.01
N LYS A 148 16.00 3.78 18.27
CA LYS A 148 16.46 5.01 18.92
C LYS A 148 17.11 4.73 20.27
N ARG A 149 16.55 3.81 21.07
CA ARG A 149 17.13 3.45 22.37
C ARG A 149 18.52 2.84 22.23
N ASN A 150 18.72 1.98 21.24
CA ASN A 150 20.00 1.31 20.96
C ASN A 150 21.02 2.22 20.26
N LEU A 151 20.60 3.36 19.71
CA LEU A 151 21.44 4.28 18.93
C LEU A 151 21.72 5.60 19.64
N LYS A 152 21.40 5.71 20.94
CA LYS A 152 21.52 6.95 21.72
C LYS A 152 22.94 7.51 21.76
N GLU A 153 23.94 6.65 21.75
CA GLU A 153 25.36 7.01 21.88
C GLU A 153 26.01 7.39 20.53
N HIS A 154 25.28 7.27 19.42
CA HIS A 154 25.79 7.56 18.08
C HIS A 154 25.29 8.90 17.53
N ALA A 155 26.05 9.47 16.59
CA ALA A 155 25.72 10.72 15.95
C ALA A 155 24.31 10.71 15.34
N THR A 156 23.53 11.78 15.57
CA THR A 156 22.11 11.87 15.18
C THR A 156 21.87 11.58 13.70
N GLN A 157 22.80 11.98 12.82
CA GLN A 157 22.70 11.73 11.38
C GLN A 157 22.91 10.26 11.02
N LEU A 158 23.86 9.58 11.67
CA LEU A 158 24.09 8.14 11.49
C LEU A 158 22.87 7.35 11.94
N SER A 159 22.36 7.65 13.13
CA SER A 159 21.19 7.01 13.72
C SER A 159 19.95 7.20 12.85
N ALA A 160 19.70 8.41 12.35
CA ALA A 160 18.59 8.67 11.45
C ALA A 160 18.71 7.92 10.12
N ARG A 161 19.90 7.93 9.50
CA ARG A 161 20.16 7.19 8.25
C ARG A 161 19.96 5.68 8.43
N PHE A 162 20.46 5.15 9.55
CA PHE A 162 20.32 3.74 9.92
C PHE A 162 18.84 3.35 10.07
N ILE A 163 18.09 4.08 10.90
CA ILE A 163 16.67 3.79 11.18
C ILE A 163 15.86 3.86 9.88
N THR A 164 16.04 4.95 9.13
CA THR A 164 15.35 5.20 7.86
C THR A 164 15.60 4.10 6.84
N SER A 165 16.85 3.65 6.68
CA SER A 165 17.17 2.60 5.71
C SER A 165 16.73 1.21 6.17
N ALA A 166 17.00 0.81 7.42
CA ALA A 166 16.65 -0.53 7.89
C ALA A 166 15.14 -0.76 7.84
N MET A 167 14.37 0.23 8.29
CA MET A 167 12.92 0.10 8.43
C MET A 167 12.19 0.20 7.10
N LEU A 168 12.42 1.29 6.35
CA LEU A 168 11.63 1.54 5.13
C LEU A 168 11.93 0.51 4.05
N ARG A 169 13.18 0.04 3.93
CA ARG A 169 13.56 -1.00 2.95
C ARG A 169 12.94 -2.34 3.31
N GLY A 170 13.10 -2.79 4.57
CA GLY A 170 12.47 -4.04 5.03
C GLY A 170 10.94 -3.98 4.90
N TYR A 171 10.34 -2.83 5.20
CA TYR A 171 8.92 -2.60 5.06
C TYR A 171 8.44 -2.65 3.60
N ALA A 172 9.07 -1.93 2.67
CA ALA A 172 8.65 -1.96 1.27
C ALA A 172 8.74 -3.37 0.65
N LEU A 173 9.76 -4.15 1.03
CA LEU A 173 9.97 -5.51 0.50
C LEU A 173 8.84 -6.47 0.84
N CYS A 174 8.24 -6.37 2.02
CA CYS A 174 7.14 -7.25 2.38
C CYS A 174 5.82 -6.90 1.67
N LEU A 175 5.68 -5.65 1.23
CA LEU A 175 4.50 -5.19 0.52
C LEU A 175 4.47 -5.72 -0.92
N VAL A 176 5.63 -5.99 -1.52
CA VAL A 176 5.76 -6.43 -2.93
C VAL A 176 4.90 -7.62 -3.27
N TRP A 177 4.78 -8.56 -2.34
CA TRP A 177 4.04 -9.80 -2.53
C TRP A 177 2.81 -9.89 -1.62
N SER A 178 2.51 -8.85 -0.83
CA SER A 178 1.39 -8.90 0.11
C SER A 178 0.07 -8.83 -0.65
N PRO A 179 -0.87 -9.78 -0.48
CA PRO A 179 -2.19 -9.71 -1.10
C PRO A 179 -3.04 -8.55 -0.56
N MET A 180 -2.64 -7.97 0.58
CA MET A 180 -3.31 -6.81 1.16
C MET A 180 -2.75 -5.47 0.67
N GLU A 181 -1.64 -5.50 -0.07
CA GLU A 181 -1.08 -4.27 -0.61
C GLU A 181 -1.91 -3.84 -1.82
N VAL A 182 -2.51 -2.65 -1.70
CA VAL A 182 -3.44 -2.13 -2.72
C VAL A 182 -2.76 -1.97 -4.07
N LEU A 183 -1.47 -1.58 -4.11
CA LEU A 183 -0.72 -1.49 -5.36
C LEU A 183 -0.54 -2.85 -6.05
N VAL A 184 -0.43 -3.94 -5.30
CA VAL A 184 -0.36 -5.30 -5.87
C VAL A 184 -1.71 -5.69 -6.46
N ALA A 185 -2.79 -5.45 -5.71
CA ALA A 185 -4.12 -5.79 -6.15
C ALA A 185 -4.56 -4.98 -7.38
N ILE A 186 -4.30 -3.67 -7.42
CA ILE A 186 -4.58 -2.84 -8.60
C ILE A 186 -3.74 -3.30 -9.81
N SER A 187 -2.47 -3.67 -9.64
CA SER A 187 -1.67 -4.19 -10.76
C SER A 187 -2.20 -5.51 -11.32
N VAL A 188 -2.71 -6.39 -10.46
CA VAL A 188 -3.41 -7.63 -10.86
C VAL A 188 -4.65 -7.26 -11.67
N ASP A 189 -5.47 -6.33 -11.16
CA ASP A 189 -6.72 -5.94 -11.82
C ASP A 189 -6.48 -5.21 -13.15
N ILE A 190 -5.49 -4.31 -13.25
CA ILE A 190 -5.12 -3.62 -14.49
C ILE A 190 -4.65 -4.61 -15.55
N THR A 191 -3.80 -5.57 -15.18
CA THR A 191 -3.13 -6.44 -16.15
C THR A 191 -3.86 -7.74 -16.44
N GLY A 192 -4.85 -8.10 -15.62
CA GLY A 192 -5.57 -9.37 -15.71
C GLY A 192 -4.75 -10.60 -15.34
N VAL A 193 -3.49 -10.44 -14.90
CA VAL A 193 -2.61 -11.57 -14.56
C VAL A 193 -3.03 -12.15 -13.22
N GLY A 194 -3.17 -13.48 -13.16
CA GLY A 194 -3.48 -14.17 -11.90
C GLY A 194 -2.45 -13.89 -10.80
N TYR A 195 -2.91 -13.52 -9.60
CA TYR A 195 -2.02 -13.25 -8.46
C TYR A 195 -1.07 -14.43 -8.14
N LEU A 196 -1.54 -15.67 -8.32
CA LEU A 196 -0.73 -16.87 -8.07
C LEU A 196 0.42 -17.03 -9.08
N GLU A 197 0.26 -16.54 -10.31
CA GLU A 197 1.31 -16.52 -11.34
C GLU A 197 2.39 -15.50 -11.00
N LEU A 198 2.00 -14.35 -10.46
CA LEU A 198 2.94 -13.30 -10.02
C LEU A 198 3.68 -13.68 -8.74
N LEU A 199 3.04 -14.41 -7.82
CA LEU A 199 3.55 -14.65 -6.48
C LEU A 199 4.99 -15.22 -6.44
N PRO A 200 5.37 -16.24 -7.22
CA PRO A 200 6.76 -16.73 -7.25
C PRO A 200 7.78 -15.65 -7.65
N LEU A 201 7.45 -14.83 -8.65
CA LEU A 201 8.31 -13.75 -9.14
C LEU A 201 8.44 -12.62 -8.11
N LEU A 202 7.33 -12.24 -7.48
CA LEU A 202 7.29 -11.21 -6.43
C LEU A 202 8.06 -11.67 -5.17
N LEU A 203 7.95 -12.94 -4.79
CA LEU A 203 8.73 -13.53 -3.71
C LEU A 203 10.21 -13.57 -4.07
N PHE A 204 10.57 -14.04 -5.26
CA PHE A 204 11.96 -14.06 -5.74
C PHE A 204 12.58 -12.65 -5.70
N PHE A 205 11.86 -11.66 -6.23
CA PHE A 205 12.27 -10.26 -6.21
C PHE A 205 12.45 -9.74 -4.77
N SER A 206 11.45 -9.94 -3.91
CA SER A 206 11.47 -9.53 -2.50
C SER A 206 12.63 -10.16 -1.74
N PHE A 207 12.86 -11.46 -1.88
CA PHE A 207 13.97 -12.14 -1.21
C PHE A 207 15.33 -11.67 -1.73
N THR A 208 15.47 -11.45 -3.03
CA THR A 208 16.69 -10.92 -3.63
C THR A 208 17.05 -9.56 -3.04
N PHE A 209 16.11 -8.61 -3.01
CA PHE A 209 16.35 -7.29 -2.43
C PHE A 209 16.44 -7.30 -0.91
N LEU A 210 15.82 -8.27 -0.23
CA LEU A 210 16.04 -8.50 1.19
C LEU A 210 17.51 -8.89 1.43
N MET A 211 18.08 -9.81 0.65
CA MET A 211 19.50 -10.18 0.76
C MET A 211 20.42 -8.99 0.50
N ILE A 212 20.13 -8.17 -0.52
CA ILE A 212 20.86 -6.91 -0.79
C ILE A 212 20.76 -5.97 0.43
N THR A 213 19.58 -5.85 1.04
CA THR A 213 19.36 -5.02 2.23
C THR A 213 20.18 -5.52 3.43
N LEU A 214 20.19 -6.83 3.68
CA LEU A 214 20.96 -7.43 4.77
C LEU A 214 22.47 -7.33 4.55
N TRP A 215 22.91 -7.44 3.29
CA TRP A 215 24.31 -7.31 2.90
C TRP A 215 24.79 -5.86 3.06
N THR A 216 24.04 -4.88 2.55
CA THR A 216 24.35 -3.45 2.75
C THR A 216 24.34 -3.04 4.23
N GLY A 217 23.59 -3.76 5.09
CA GLY A 217 23.64 -3.61 6.54
C GLY A 217 24.98 -3.95 7.20
N ARG A 218 25.83 -4.77 6.55
CA ARG A 218 27.15 -5.15 7.09
C ARG A 218 28.10 -3.96 7.23
N ARG A 219 27.88 -2.87 6.49
CA ARG A 219 28.66 -1.63 6.63
C ARG A 219 28.63 -1.02 8.04
N TYR A 220 27.64 -1.39 8.84
CA TYR A 220 27.49 -0.93 10.23
C TYR A 220 28.16 -1.87 11.24
N GLN A 221 28.89 -2.90 10.82
CA GLN A 221 29.62 -3.82 11.72
C GLN A 221 30.73 -3.14 12.53
N THR A 222 31.28 -2.05 11.99
CA THR A 222 32.37 -1.28 12.63
C THR A 222 31.94 -0.55 13.90
N TYR A 223 30.64 -0.48 14.18
CA TYR A 223 30.10 0.16 15.37
C TYR A 223 29.69 -0.91 16.39
N PRO A 224 30.51 -1.16 17.43
CA PRO A 224 30.19 -2.12 18.48
C PRO A 224 29.01 -1.61 19.31
N LEU A 225 28.21 -2.55 19.83
CA LEU A 225 27.12 -2.27 20.76
C LEU A 225 27.39 -2.98 22.09
N THR A 226 27.39 -2.22 23.17
CA THR A 226 27.45 -2.76 24.53
C THR A 226 26.03 -3.03 25.02
N ASN A 227 25.40 -4.08 24.51
CA ASN A 227 24.05 -4.46 24.95
C ASN A 227 24.10 -5.67 25.87
N SER A 228 23.50 -5.55 27.06
CA SER A 228 23.19 -6.68 27.91
C SER A 228 22.13 -7.54 27.22
N ALA A 229 22.43 -8.82 26.99
CA ALA A 229 21.49 -9.77 26.44
C ALA A 229 20.22 -9.82 27.30
N GLY A 230 19.07 -9.44 26.73
CA GLY A 230 17.80 -9.76 27.36
C GLY A 230 17.57 -11.27 27.30
N ASP A 231 17.12 -11.88 28.39
CA ASP A 231 16.66 -13.27 28.39
C ASP A 231 15.35 -13.38 27.58
N VAL A 232 15.50 -13.60 26.28
CA VAL A 232 14.41 -13.76 25.33
C VAL A 232 14.27 -15.24 24.98
N LYS A 233 13.15 -15.83 25.41
CA LYS A 233 12.75 -17.18 25.00
C LYS A 233 12.42 -17.23 23.50
N MET A 234 13.43 -17.53 22.67
CA MET A 234 13.32 -17.55 21.20
C MET A 234 12.26 -18.52 20.68
N VAL A 235 12.01 -19.63 21.38
CA VAL A 235 10.97 -20.60 21.03
C VAL A 235 9.58 -19.94 20.92
N GLU A 236 9.25 -19.01 21.83
CA GLU A 236 7.97 -18.29 21.78
C GLU A 236 7.89 -17.32 20.60
N VAL A 237 9.02 -16.75 20.20
CA VAL A 237 9.12 -15.83 19.06
C VAL A 237 8.91 -16.60 17.76
N TYR A 238 9.62 -17.70 17.57
CA TYR A 238 9.48 -18.55 16.37
C TYR A 238 8.09 -19.14 16.24
N LYS A 239 7.46 -19.58 17.34
CA LYS A 239 6.06 -20.06 17.33
C LYS A 239 5.09 -18.99 16.82
N LYS A 240 5.32 -17.72 17.18
CA LYS A 240 4.49 -16.60 16.71
C LYS A 240 4.73 -16.26 15.25
N ILE A 241 5.98 -16.30 14.79
CA ILE A 241 6.33 -16.12 13.37
C ILE A 241 5.71 -17.24 12.53
N ALA A 242 5.88 -18.50 12.92
CA ALA A 242 5.27 -19.64 12.24
C ALA A 242 3.75 -19.53 12.18
N SER A 243 3.11 -19.11 13.28
CA SER A 243 1.67 -18.84 13.29
C SER A 243 1.28 -17.72 12.33
N LEU A 244 2.04 -16.63 12.20
CA LEU A 244 1.77 -15.57 11.22
C LEU A 244 1.81 -16.12 9.79
N PHE A 245 2.83 -16.89 9.44
CA PHE A 245 2.94 -17.51 8.11
C PHE A 245 1.81 -18.50 7.83
N PHE A 246 1.44 -19.32 8.82
CA PHE A 246 0.29 -20.22 8.69
C PHE A 246 -1.00 -19.45 8.36
N PHE A 247 -1.28 -18.38 9.12
CA PHE A 247 -2.45 -17.54 8.86
C PHE A 247 -2.33 -16.84 7.50
N LEU A 248 -1.15 -16.36 7.12
CA LEU A 248 -0.95 -15.72 5.81
C LEU A 248 -1.25 -16.66 4.64
N ILE A 249 -0.72 -17.89 4.69
CA ILE A 249 -0.97 -18.90 3.67
C ILE A 249 -2.47 -19.19 3.60
N LEU A 250 -3.13 -19.38 4.74
CA LEU A 250 -4.57 -19.59 4.78
C LEU A 250 -5.36 -18.41 4.19
N PHE A 251 -4.92 -17.18 4.45
CA PHE A 251 -5.54 -15.97 3.90
C PHE A 251 -5.40 -15.92 2.37
N ILE A 252 -4.20 -16.15 1.86
CA ILE A 252 -3.91 -16.20 0.42
C ILE A 252 -4.73 -17.30 -0.26
N SER A 253 -4.74 -18.51 0.30
CA SER A 253 -5.52 -19.63 -0.24
C SER A 253 -7.02 -19.32 -0.29
N LEU A 254 -7.55 -18.64 0.74
CA LEU A 254 -8.95 -18.24 0.78
C LEU A 254 -9.28 -17.17 -0.28
N ILE A 255 -8.41 -16.18 -0.47
CA ILE A 255 -8.58 -15.16 -1.52
C ILE A 255 -8.56 -15.81 -2.90
N ILE A 256 -7.56 -16.64 -3.20
CA ILE A 256 -7.45 -17.30 -4.51
C ILE A 256 -8.66 -18.21 -4.75
N GLY A 257 -9.06 -18.99 -3.74
CA GLY A 257 -10.21 -19.88 -3.84
C GLY A 257 -11.52 -19.11 -4.09
N LEU A 258 -11.73 -17.97 -3.42
CA LEU A 258 -12.95 -17.17 -3.60
C LEU A 258 -12.93 -16.32 -4.86
N ASN A 259 -11.78 -15.79 -5.28
CA ASN A 259 -11.66 -15.00 -6.52
C ASN A 259 -11.92 -15.88 -7.76
N GLY A 260 -11.62 -17.19 -7.70
CA GLY A 260 -12.02 -18.13 -8.75
C GLY A 260 -13.48 -18.56 -8.72
N LEU A 261 -14.22 -18.27 -7.64
CA LEU A 261 -15.64 -18.64 -7.46
C LEU A 261 -16.59 -17.45 -7.65
N LEU A 262 -16.12 -16.24 -7.35
CA LEU A 262 -16.88 -15.00 -7.42
C LEU A 262 -16.44 -14.22 -8.67
N ASP A 263 -17.40 -13.68 -9.41
CA ASP A 263 -17.13 -12.81 -10.58
C ASP A 263 -16.84 -11.37 -10.12
N VAL A 264 -15.82 -11.22 -9.27
CA VAL A 264 -15.40 -9.95 -8.66
C VAL A 264 -13.89 -9.82 -8.76
N SER A 265 -13.37 -8.59 -8.79
CA SER A 265 -11.92 -8.37 -8.95
C SER A 265 -11.11 -8.93 -7.79
N PHE A 266 -9.78 -9.04 -7.97
CA PHE A 266 -8.90 -9.52 -6.92
C PHE A 266 -8.94 -8.58 -5.70
N LEU A 267 -8.91 -7.26 -5.93
CA LEU A 267 -9.01 -6.26 -4.86
C LEU A 267 -10.34 -6.38 -4.09
N GLU A 268 -11.44 -6.64 -4.80
CA GLU A 268 -12.79 -6.81 -4.21
C GLU A 268 -12.84 -8.06 -3.32
N THR A 269 -12.28 -9.16 -3.83
CA THR A 269 -12.18 -10.42 -3.08
C THR A 269 -11.41 -10.21 -1.78
N VAL A 270 -10.25 -9.54 -1.83
CA VAL A 270 -9.45 -9.23 -0.64
C VAL A 270 -10.27 -8.44 0.39
N ALA A 271 -10.98 -7.39 -0.04
CA ALA A 271 -11.78 -6.55 0.84
C ALA A 271 -12.92 -7.33 1.52
N LEU A 272 -13.62 -8.18 0.77
CA LEU A 272 -14.71 -9.03 1.28
C LEU A 272 -14.21 -10.08 2.28
N VAL A 273 -13.02 -10.64 2.06
CA VAL A 273 -12.46 -11.70 2.91
C VAL A 273 -11.92 -11.18 4.25
N ILE A 274 -11.40 -9.95 4.31
CA ILE A 274 -10.72 -9.42 5.52
C ILE A 274 -11.56 -9.53 6.78
N ILE A 275 -12.84 -9.14 6.76
CA ILE A 275 -13.71 -9.16 7.94
C ILE A 275 -13.97 -10.58 8.44
N PRO A 276 -14.57 -11.50 7.65
CA PRO A 276 -14.86 -12.86 8.10
C PRO A 276 -13.59 -13.61 8.50
N TYR A 277 -12.51 -13.43 7.75
CA TYR A 277 -11.22 -14.03 8.06
C TYR A 277 -10.66 -13.55 9.41
N SER A 278 -10.71 -12.23 9.68
CA SER A 278 -10.21 -11.68 10.96
C SER A 278 -11.01 -12.19 12.16
N PHE A 279 -12.32 -12.38 11.98
CA PHE A 279 -13.18 -12.97 13.01
C PHE A 279 -12.83 -14.44 13.26
N LEU A 280 -12.67 -15.24 12.20
CA LEU A 280 -12.26 -16.64 12.29
C LEU A 280 -10.89 -16.77 12.98
N TRP A 281 -9.93 -15.94 12.58
CA TRP A 281 -8.62 -15.91 13.22
C TRP A 281 -8.73 -15.58 14.73
N ALA A 282 -9.52 -14.56 15.09
CA ALA A 282 -9.75 -14.17 16.48
C ALA A 282 -10.40 -15.28 17.32
N LEU A 283 -11.29 -16.09 16.71
CA LEU A 283 -11.86 -17.29 17.32
C LEU A 283 -10.81 -18.37 17.57
N VAL A 284 -9.99 -18.70 16.56
CA VAL A 284 -8.94 -19.73 16.66
C VAL A 284 -7.93 -19.40 17.77
N ILE A 285 -7.55 -18.13 17.93
CA ILE A 285 -6.64 -17.70 19.01
C ILE A 285 -7.35 -17.51 20.37
N LYS A 286 -8.66 -17.78 20.46
CA LYS A 286 -9.50 -17.63 21.66
C LYS A 286 -9.49 -16.21 22.25
N ARG A 287 -9.45 -15.18 21.40
CA ARG A 287 -9.43 -13.75 21.82
C ARG A 287 -10.57 -12.92 21.24
N ILE A 288 -11.71 -13.55 20.94
CA ILE A 288 -12.83 -12.88 20.26
C ILE A 288 -13.37 -11.65 21.00
N ARG A 289 -13.48 -11.69 22.34
CA ARG A 289 -13.94 -10.54 23.14
C ARG A 289 -12.98 -9.36 23.02
N SER A 290 -11.67 -9.61 23.18
CA SER A 290 -10.64 -8.59 23.00
C SER A 290 -10.63 -8.05 21.57
N PHE A 291 -10.83 -8.90 20.57
CA PHE A 291 -10.93 -8.51 19.17
C PHE A 291 -12.12 -7.60 18.91
N LEU A 292 -13.31 -7.92 19.41
CA LEU A 292 -14.49 -7.07 19.22
C LEU A 292 -14.33 -5.72 19.92
N VAL A 293 -13.86 -5.69 21.17
CA VAL A 293 -13.68 -4.45 21.93
C VAL A 293 -12.61 -3.56 21.31
N TYR A 294 -11.42 -4.12 21.02
CA TYR A 294 -10.31 -3.37 20.43
C TYR A 294 -10.58 -3.02 18.97
N GLY A 295 -11.12 -3.97 18.20
CA GLY A 295 -11.41 -3.85 16.78
C GLY A 295 -12.48 -2.81 16.48
N LEU A 296 -13.61 -2.84 17.18
CA LEU A 296 -14.66 -1.83 16.99
C LEU A 296 -14.19 -0.42 17.39
N ARG A 297 -13.39 -0.30 18.45
CA ARG A 297 -12.81 0.99 18.85
C ARG A 297 -11.84 1.51 17.78
N THR A 298 -10.96 0.64 17.29
CA THR A 298 -9.94 0.98 16.29
C THR A 298 -10.59 1.30 14.94
N TRP A 299 -11.59 0.52 14.52
CA TRP A 299 -12.39 0.79 13.33
C TRP A 299 -13.10 2.14 13.44
N LYS A 300 -13.82 2.43 14.53
CA LYS A 300 -14.47 3.75 14.72
C LYS A 300 -13.47 4.91 14.60
N ALA A 301 -12.30 4.78 15.24
CA ALA A 301 -11.25 5.80 15.18
C ALA A 301 -10.70 5.97 13.76
N ARG A 302 -10.31 4.87 13.09
CA ARG A 302 -9.75 4.90 11.74
C ARG A 302 -10.76 5.37 10.69
N THR A 303 -11.98 4.84 10.72
CA THR A 303 -13.08 5.25 9.83
C THR A 303 -13.38 6.73 9.98
N SER A 304 -13.38 7.26 11.21
CA SER A 304 -13.57 8.70 11.43
C SER A 304 -12.43 9.58 10.91
N SER A 305 -11.28 9.01 10.56
CA SER A 305 -10.13 9.71 9.98
C SER A 305 -9.98 9.53 8.46
N LEU A 306 -10.92 8.82 7.82
CA LEU A 306 -10.90 8.57 6.38
C LEU A 306 -11.22 9.80 5.53
N GLN A 307 -11.54 10.96 6.11
CA GLN A 307 -11.92 12.17 5.37
C GLN A 307 -10.91 12.55 4.28
N ASN A 308 -9.61 12.43 4.58
CA ASN A 308 -8.54 12.72 3.63
C ASN A 308 -8.61 11.81 2.39
N TYR A 309 -8.85 10.52 2.60
CA TYR A 309 -8.90 9.52 1.55
C TYR A 309 -10.21 9.58 0.76
N ILE A 310 -11.34 9.81 1.44
CA ILE A 310 -12.65 10.05 0.82
C ILE A 310 -12.55 11.23 -0.15
N VAL A 311 -12.03 12.36 0.32
CA VAL A 311 -11.94 13.59 -0.47
C VAL A 311 -10.99 13.41 -1.65
N LEU A 312 -9.82 12.80 -1.44
CA LEU A 312 -8.86 12.59 -2.52
C LEU A 312 -9.34 11.54 -3.53
N PHE A 313 -9.61 10.31 -3.09
CA PHE A 313 -9.83 9.20 -4.02
C PHE A 313 -11.15 9.29 -4.77
N LEU A 314 -12.22 9.77 -4.14
CA LEU A 314 -13.48 9.94 -4.87
C LEU A 314 -13.41 11.11 -5.87
N SER A 315 -12.66 12.17 -5.56
CA SER A 315 -12.42 13.27 -6.51
C SER A 315 -11.53 12.84 -7.68
N VAL A 316 -10.50 12.04 -7.41
CA VAL A 316 -9.65 11.44 -8.44
C VAL A 316 -10.44 10.44 -9.28
N GLY A 317 -11.26 9.59 -8.66
CA GLY A 317 -12.11 8.64 -9.36
C GLY A 317 -13.07 9.33 -10.31
N PHE A 318 -13.73 10.40 -9.85
CA PHE A 318 -14.57 11.23 -10.71
C PHE A 318 -13.78 11.84 -11.88
N PHE A 319 -12.59 12.38 -11.62
CA PHE A 319 -11.72 12.90 -12.67
C PHE A 319 -11.31 11.84 -13.70
N ILE A 320 -10.86 10.67 -13.24
CA ILE A 320 -10.41 9.58 -14.11
C ILE A 320 -11.57 9.08 -14.96
N SER A 321 -12.74 8.84 -14.38
CA SER A 321 -13.88 8.32 -15.15
C SER A 321 -14.45 9.33 -16.13
N ILE A 322 -14.38 10.64 -15.85
CA ILE A 322 -14.71 11.67 -16.84
C ILE A 322 -13.63 11.77 -17.93
N LEU A 323 -12.35 11.60 -17.55
CA LEU A 323 -11.24 11.63 -18.50
C LEU A 323 -11.33 10.46 -19.49
N GLU A 324 -11.68 9.26 -19.03
CA GLU A 324 -11.89 8.05 -19.86
C GLU A 324 -12.95 8.25 -20.95
N GLU A 325 -14.00 9.02 -20.65
CA GLU A 325 -15.08 9.35 -21.60
C GLU A 325 -14.69 10.51 -22.55
N SER A 326 -13.57 11.17 -22.28
CA SER A 326 -13.14 12.37 -23.01
C SER A 326 -12.12 12.06 -24.09
N VAL A 327 -12.06 12.87 -25.14
CA VAL A 327 -11.02 12.76 -26.17
C VAL A 327 -9.60 13.00 -25.65
N TRP A 328 -9.48 13.56 -24.43
CA TRP A 328 -8.20 13.89 -23.81
C TRP A 328 -7.41 12.67 -23.33
N ILE A 329 -8.07 11.52 -23.16
CA ILE A 329 -7.40 10.27 -22.77
C ILE A 329 -6.37 9.84 -23.81
N GLU A 330 -6.65 10.04 -25.10
CA GLU A 330 -5.75 9.66 -26.20
C GLU A 330 -4.43 10.43 -26.13
N TYR A 331 -4.47 11.73 -25.78
CA TYR A 331 -3.28 12.55 -25.62
C TYR A 331 -2.42 12.12 -24.43
N LEU A 332 -3.05 11.59 -23.37
CA LEU A 332 -2.34 11.03 -22.22
C LEU A 332 -1.76 9.65 -22.52
N GLN A 333 -2.42 8.85 -23.36
CA GLN A 333 -1.92 7.55 -23.80
C GLN A 333 -0.80 7.67 -24.85
N TYR A 334 -0.78 8.74 -25.65
CA TYR A 334 0.17 8.91 -26.76
C TYR A 334 1.65 8.72 -26.39
N PRO A 335 2.19 9.28 -25.28
CA PRO A 335 3.58 9.04 -24.90
C PRO A 335 3.89 7.57 -24.60
N PHE A 336 2.90 6.80 -24.11
CA PHE A 336 3.06 5.38 -23.83
C PHE A 336 2.98 4.56 -25.13
N LEU A 337 2.04 4.88 -26.00
CA LEU A 337 1.90 4.29 -27.35
C LEU A 337 3.17 4.50 -28.19
N PHE A 338 3.77 5.70 -28.14
CA PHE A 338 5.02 5.98 -28.83
C PHE A 338 6.18 5.08 -28.37
N LEU A 339 6.12 4.58 -27.13
CA LEU A 339 7.12 3.70 -26.53
C LEU A 339 6.78 2.21 -26.62
N GLU A 340 5.68 1.84 -27.27
CA GLU A 340 5.20 0.45 -27.41
C GLU A 340 6.31 -0.48 -27.91
N ASN A 341 7.03 -0.06 -28.95
CA ASN A 341 8.10 -0.84 -29.59
C ASN A 341 9.46 -0.74 -28.87
N ILE A 342 9.53 -0.01 -27.74
CA ILE A 342 10.75 0.18 -26.95
C ILE A 342 10.46 -0.14 -25.46
N PRO A 343 10.22 -1.42 -25.09
CA PRO A 343 9.79 -1.81 -23.74
C PRO A 343 10.73 -1.32 -22.63
N VAL A 344 12.03 -1.23 -22.90
CA VAL A 344 13.03 -0.68 -21.96
C VAL A 344 12.68 0.75 -21.56
N LEU A 345 12.39 1.60 -22.54
CA LEU A 345 12.09 3.01 -22.29
C LEU A 345 10.68 3.17 -21.70
N LEU A 346 9.73 2.34 -22.11
CA LEU A 346 8.38 2.30 -21.53
C LEU A 346 8.42 1.99 -20.03
N PHE A 347 9.03 0.85 -19.64
CA PHE A 347 9.10 0.44 -18.25
C PHE A 347 9.94 1.40 -17.39
N PHE A 348 10.99 1.99 -17.96
CA PHE A 348 11.76 3.04 -17.30
C PHE A 348 10.93 4.32 -17.08
N SER A 349 10.09 4.69 -18.06
CA SER A 349 9.21 5.86 -17.95
C SER A 349 8.17 5.69 -16.85
N ILE A 350 7.60 4.49 -16.69
CA ILE A 350 6.72 4.15 -15.55
C ILE A 350 7.46 4.34 -14.22
N GLN A 351 8.69 3.81 -14.11
CA GLN A 351 9.52 4.00 -12.91
C GLN A 351 9.73 5.49 -12.58
N VAL A 352 10.11 6.30 -13.57
CA VAL A 352 10.34 7.74 -13.39
C VAL A 352 9.05 8.46 -13.03
N LEU A 353 7.93 8.09 -13.64
CA LEU A 353 6.61 8.66 -13.35
C LEU A 353 6.25 8.50 -11.86
N PHE A 354 6.36 7.29 -11.31
CA PHE A 354 6.03 7.02 -9.91
C PHE A 354 6.92 7.80 -8.94
N LEU A 355 8.25 7.74 -9.13
CA LEU A 355 9.18 8.43 -8.24
C LEU A 355 9.07 9.95 -8.38
N GLY A 356 8.97 10.47 -9.60
CA GLY A 356 8.85 11.89 -9.89
C GLY A 356 7.59 12.50 -9.29
N LEU A 357 6.43 11.91 -9.56
CA LEU A 357 5.15 12.36 -9.02
C LEU A 357 5.11 12.27 -7.49
N ALA A 358 5.70 11.21 -6.90
CA ALA A 358 5.77 11.08 -5.44
C ALA A 358 6.58 12.20 -4.76
N MET A 359 7.59 12.79 -5.43
CA MET A 359 8.37 13.94 -4.88
C MET A 359 7.56 15.25 -4.84
N VAL A 360 6.58 15.39 -5.72
CA VAL A 360 5.69 16.56 -5.81
C VAL A 360 4.40 16.35 -5.00
N GLY A 361 4.20 15.16 -4.45
CA GLY A 361 3.14 14.86 -3.49
C GLY A 361 1.93 14.14 -4.06
N PHE A 362 2.04 13.57 -5.25
CA PHE A 362 1.04 12.62 -5.74
C PHE A 362 1.06 11.35 -4.90
N HIS A 363 -0.13 10.84 -4.62
CA HIS A 363 -0.28 9.58 -3.93
C HIS A 363 -0.01 8.42 -4.90
N PRO A 364 0.74 7.37 -4.52
CA PRO A 364 1.07 6.25 -5.41
C PRO A 364 -0.15 5.54 -5.99
N ILE A 365 -1.23 5.45 -5.21
CA ILE A 365 -2.52 4.90 -5.68
C ILE A 365 -3.15 5.77 -6.79
N VAL A 366 -2.99 7.09 -6.76
CA VAL A 366 -3.46 7.95 -7.86
C VAL A 366 -2.59 7.78 -9.09
N THR A 367 -1.28 7.62 -8.90
CA THR A 367 -0.35 7.40 -10.00
C THR A 367 -0.58 6.05 -10.67
N ILE A 368 -0.81 4.96 -9.92
CA ILE A 368 -1.07 3.65 -10.52
C ILE A 368 -2.40 3.60 -11.28
N THR A 369 -3.45 4.28 -10.81
CA THR A 369 -4.74 4.31 -11.51
C THR A 369 -4.60 5.05 -12.84
N LEU A 370 -3.93 6.21 -12.85
CA LEU A 370 -3.65 6.93 -14.10
C LEU A 370 -2.71 6.17 -15.03
N ALA A 371 -1.65 5.55 -14.48
CA ALA A 371 -0.74 4.73 -15.26
C ALA A 371 -1.43 3.49 -15.83
N GLY A 372 -2.43 2.93 -15.11
CA GLY A 372 -3.29 1.86 -15.60
C GLY A 372 -3.99 2.25 -16.89
N GLU A 373 -4.72 3.37 -16.88
CA GLU A 373 -5.41 3.88 -18.07
C GLU A 373 -4.46 4.17 -19.24
N MET A 374 -3.24 4.63 -18.94
CA MET A 374 -2.21 4.88 -19.96
C MET A 374 -1.65 3.60 -20.58
N VAL A 375 -1.62 2.51 -19.81
CA VAL A 375 -0.99 1.24 -20.20
C VAL A 375 -2.00 0.26 -20.80
N GLN A 376 -3.31 0.41 -20.53
CA GLN A 376 -4.37 -0.47 -21.04
C GLN A 376 -4.24 -0.80 -22.54
N PRO A 377 -4.05 0.18 -23.46
CA PRO A 377 -3.93 -0.11 -24.89
C PRO A 377 -2.69 -0.95 -25.26
N LEU A 378 -1.67 -0.97 -24.40
CA LEU A 378 -0.39 -1.66 -24.66
C LEU A 378 -0.40 -3.12 -24.22
N LEU A 379 -1.35 -3.56 -23.40
CA LEU A 379 -1.35 -4.89 -22.79
C LEU A 379 -1.44 -6.04 -23.80
N GLY A 380 -1.83 -5.77 -25.06
CA GLY A 380 -1.74 -6.72 -26.16
C GLY A 380 -0.34 -6.88 -26.76
N SER A 381 0.53 -5.87 -26.60
CA SER A 381 1.85 -5.79 -27.25
C SER A 381 3.01 -5.99 -26.26
N ILE A 382 2.79 -5.69 -24.98
CA ILE A 382 3.77 -5.89 -23.91
C ILE A 382 3.33 -7.02 -22.97
N THR A 383 4.28 -7.66 -22.30
CA THR A 383 3.97 -8.73 -21.34
C THR A 383 3.12 -8.20 -20.17
N PRO A 384 1.91 -8.75 -19.93
CA PRO A 384 1.08 -8.34 -18.80
C PRO A 384 1.78 -8.60 -17.45
N MET A 385 2.52 -9.71 -17.34
CA MET A 385 3.28 -10.06 -16.13
C MET A 385 4.39 -9.05 -15.85
N GLY A 386 5.18 -8.68 -16.86
CA GLY A 386 6.25 -7.69 -16.69
C GLY A 386 5.68 -6.31 -16.34
N THR A 387 4.56 -5.94 -16.95
CA THR A 387 3.84 -4.69 -16.65
C THR A 387 3.37 -4.67 -15.19
N ALA A 388 2.76 -5.74 -14.70
CA ALA A 388 2.32 -5.84 -13.31
C ALA A 388 3.49 -5.66 -12.34
N ILE A 389 4.63 -6.31 -12.62
CA ILE A 389 5.85 -6.20 -11.81
C ILE A 389 6.36 -4.75 -11.79
N VAL A 390 6.42 -4.08 -12.95
CA VAL A 390 6.89 -2.69 -13.04
C VAL A 390 5.97 -1.74 -12.27
N LEU A 391 4.65 -1.90 -12.39
CA LEU A 391 3.69 -1.09 -11.63
C LEU A 391 3.86 -1.31 -10.11
N ILE A 392 4.01 -2.56 -9.67
CA ILE A 392 4.21 -2.92 -8.25
C ILE A 392 5.51 -2.33 -7.71
N THR A 393 6.64 -2.58 -8.37
CA THR A 393 7.95 -2.16 -7.85
C THR A 393 8.14 -0.64 -7.96
N SER A 394 7.65 -0.01 -9.02
CA SER A 394 7.68 1.44 -9.17
C SER A 394 6.78 2.11 -8.13
N GLY A 395 5.56 1.61 -7.93
CA GLY A 395 4.66 2.09 -6.88
C GLY A 395 5.25 1.94 -5.48
N LEU A 396 5.78 0.78 -5.14
CA LEU A 396 6.32 0.51 -3.81
C LEU A 396 7.68 1.17 -3.55
N SER A 397 8.42 1.56 -4.59
CA SER A 397 9.62 2.37 -4.42
C SER A 397 9.32 3.68 -3.67
N THR A 398 8.12 4.24 -3.87
CA THR A 398 7.65 5.46 -3.20
C THR A 398 7.38 5.27 -1.70
N VAL A 399 7.18 4.03 -1.24
CA VAL A 399 7.06 3.73 0.21
C VAL A 399 8.40 3.97 0.92
N MET A 400 9.51 3.93 0.20
CA MET A 400 10.85 4.20 0.74
C MET A 400 11.29 5.65 0.54
N ALA A 401 10.83 6.28 -0.55
CA ALA A 401 11.36 7.56 -1.01
C ALA A 401 10.32 8.68 -1.17
N GLY A 402 9.01 8.42 -1.25
CA GLY A 402 8.00 9.46 -1.44
C GLY A 402 7.84 10.32 -0.17
N PRO A 403 8.18 11.63 -0.16
CA PRO A 403 8.12 12.48 1.04
C PRO A 403 6.73 12.56 1.67
N PHE A 404 5.70 12.43 0.85
CA PHE A 404 4.29 12.47 1.26
C PHE A 404 3.70 11.08 1.55
N ASN A 405 4.45 10.01 1.28
CA ASN A 405 4.05 8.68 1.71
C ASN A 405 4.04 8.64 3.25
N ILE A 406 3.05 7.96 3.82
CA ILE A 406 2.87 7.91 5.28
C ILE A 406 4.08 7.27 5.95
N SER A 407 4.69 6.25 5.34
CA SER A 407 5.87 5.59 5.89
C SER A 407 7.05 6.58 6.04
N VAL A 408 7.34 7.37 5.01
CA VAL A 408 8.43 8.35 4.97
C VAL A 408 8.12 9.55 5.88
N SER A 409 6.91 10.11 5.76
CA SER A 409 6.49 11.27 6.57
C SER A 409 6.38 10.95 8.06
N LEU A 410 5.88 9.77 8.44
CA LEU A 410 5.86 9.30 9.82
C LEU A 410 7.27 9.05 10.34
N THR A 411 8.15 8.46 9.52
CA THR A 411 9.56 8.28 9.90
C THR A 411 10.24 9.64 10.11
N GLY A 412 9.99 10.62 9.24
CA GLY A 412 10.46 12.00 9.42
C GLY A 412 9.95 12.63 10.71
N MET A 413 8.65 12.52 10.99
CA MET A 413 8.04 13.00 12.23
C MET A 413 8.69 12.35 13.46
N LEU A 414 8.82 11.03 13.46
CA LEU A 414 9.40 10.27 14.56
C LEU A 414 10.89 10.61 14.75
N LEU A 415 11.63 10.89 13.67
CA LEU A 415 13.04 11.26 13.74
C LEU A 415 13.28 12.77 13.91
N HIS A 416 12.23 13.59 13.95
CA HIS A 416 12.30 15.06 13.91
C HIS A 416 13.11 15.57 12.70
N GLN A 417 12.87 14.99 11.52
CA GLN A 417 13.51 15.37 10.27
C GLN A 417 12.48 15.71 9.19
N ASN A 418 12.87 16.60 8.27
CA ASN A 418 12.10 16.87 7.07
C ASN A 418 11.93 15.56 6.25
N PRO A 419 10.70 15.19 5.82
CA PRO A 419 10.46 13.99 5.01
C PRO A 419 11.28 13.92 3.72
N TYR A 420 11.64 15.06 3.10
CA TYR A 420 12.55 15.10 1.96
C TYR A 420 13.97 14.60 2.31
N ARG A 421 14.44 14.81 3.54
CA ARG A 421 15.73 14.28 4.00
C ARG A 421 15.69 12.77 4.15
N VAL A 422 14.58 12.24 4.66
CA VAL A 422 14.31 10.79 4.78
C VAL A 422 14.25 10.16 3.39
N SER A 423 13.57 10.82 2.46
CA SER A 423 13.49 10.46 1.04
C SER A 423 14.87 10.35 0.40
N LEU A 424 15.69 11.40 0.46
CA LEU A 424 17.01 11.44 -0.18
C LEU A 424 17.95 10.34 0.33
N VAL A 425 17.82 9.94 1.60
CA VAL A 425 18.59 8.81 2.16
C VAL A 425 18.28 7.48 1.46
N ASN A 426 17.04 7.28 1.03
CA ASN A 426 16.58 6.04 0.40
C ASN A 426 16.41 6.15 -1.11
N LEU A 427 16.42 7.34 -1.71
CA LEU A 427 16.10 7.55 -3.13
C LEU A 427 16.95 6.67 -4.06
N GLY A 428 18.26 6.58 -3.83
CA GLY A 428 19.13 5.70 -4.62
C GLY A 428 18.78 4.21 -4.50
N PHE A 429 18.36 3.75 -3.32
CA PHE A 429 17.91 2.37 -3.14
C PHE A 429 16.51 2.15 -3.72
N ALA A 430 15.61 3.13 -3.60
CA ALA A 430 14.28 3.08 -4.19
C ALA A 430 14.36 2.99 -5.72
N PHE A 431 15.27 3.77 -6.33
CA PHE A 431 15.55 3.70 -7.77
C PHE A 431 16.12 2.34 -8.18
N LEU A 432 17.14 1.82 -7.45
CA LEU A 432 17.68 0.48 -7.69
C LEU A 432 16.59 -0.60 -7.58
N PHE A 433 15.70 -0.46 -6.59
CA PHE A 433 14.57 -1.36 -6.37
C PHE A 433 13.59 -1.35 -7.54
N SER A 434 13.09 -0.18 -7.96
CA SER A 434 12.20 -0.11 -9.12
C SER A 434 12.88 -0.58 -10.40
N SER A 435 14.16 -0.24 -10.61
CA SER A 435 14.93 -0.72 -11.77
C SER A 435 15.13 -2.23 -11.77
N GLY A 436 15.23 -2.88 -10.61
CA GLY A 436 15.22 -4.34 -10.53
C GLY A 436 13.92 -4.94 -11.07
N GLY A 437 12.78 -4.27 -10.84
CA GLY A 437 11.50 -4.69 -11.41
C GLY A 437 11.44 -4.46 -12.92
N THR A 438 11.97 -3.33 -13.40
CA THR A 438 12.15 -3.08 -14.85
C THR A 438 12.99 -4.16 -15.51
N VAL A 439 14.13 -4.54 -14.91
CA VAL A 439 14.97 -5.63 -15.45
C VAL A 439 14.22 -6.96 -15.47
N LEU A 440 13.50 -7.29 -14.40
CA LEU A 440 12.71 -8.53 -14.35
C LEU A 440 11.61 -8.54 -15.42
N ALA A 441 10.93 -7.41 -15.63
CA ALA A 441 9.92 -7.27 -16.67
C ALA A 441 10.50 -7.37 -18.08
N LEU A 442 11.71 -6.84 -18.32
CA LEU A 442 12.39 -6.99 -19.60
C LEU A 442 12.79 -8.43 -19.86
N ILE A 443 13.25 -9.16 -18.85
CA ILE A 443 13.51 -10.60 -18.99
C ILE A 443 12.23 -11.32 -19.45
N LEU A 444 11.09 -11.02 -18.84
CA LEU A 444 9.80 -11.61 -19.22
C LEU A 444 9.26 -11.16 -20.58
N GLN A 445 9.67 -9.98 -21.07
CA GLN A 445 9.26 -9.47 -22.38
C GLN A 445 9.97 -10.19 -23.54
N TYR A 446 11.20 -10.67 -23.31
CA TYR A 446 12.05 -11.29 -24.33
C TYR A 446 12.22 -12.80 -24.16
N MET A 447 11.61 -13.39 -23.12
CA MET A 447 11.41 -14.83 -22.99
C MET A 447 10.12 -15.24 -23.68
#